data_AF-I1UYP9-F1
#
_entry.id   AF-I1UYP9-F1
#
_cell.length_a   1.000
_cell.length_b   1.000
_cell.length_c   1.000
_cell.angle_alpha   90.00
_cell.angle_beta   90.00
_cell.angle_gamma   90.00
#
_symmetry.space_group_name_H-M   'P 1'
#
loop_
_entity.id
_entity.type
_entity.pdbx_description
1 polymer ?
#
loop_
_entity_poly.entity_id
_entity_poly.type
_entity_poly.pdbx_seq_one_letter_code
_entity_poly.pdbx_strand_id
1 'polypeptide(L)'
;MSLSSKLSVTDLNVENKRVFIRVDFNVPLDGTKITNNQRIVAALPTIQYVAEHKPKAIILASHLGRPNGERNEKYSLKPVVAELSSLLGKQVT
;
A
#
# COMPACT_ATOMS: atom_id res chain seq x y z
N MET A 1 -22.23 -7.56 14.52
CA MET A 1 -21.71 -8.19 13.28
C MET A 1 -20.63 -9.19 13.66
N SER A 2 -20.58 -10.36 13.03
CA SER A 2 -19.49 -11.32 13.26
C SER A 2 -18.19 -10.84 12.59
N LEU A 3 -17.05 -11.04 13.27
CA LEU A 3 -15.71 -10.75 12.75
C LEU A 3 -15.26 -11.79 11.71
N SER A 4 -15.69 -13.04 11.87
CA SER A 4 -15.20 -14.16 11.05
C SER A 4 -15.97 -14.37 9.75
N SER A 5 -17.05 -13.63 9.51
CA SER A 5 -17.94 -13.80 8.34
C SER A 5 -17.76 -12.70 7.29
N LYS A 6 -16.56 -12.12 7.20
CA LYS A 6 -16.23 -11.08 6.22
C LYS A 6 -15.55 -11.70 5.01
N LEU A 7 -15.84 -11.14 3.84
CA LEU A 7 -15.19 -11.53 2.59
C LEU A 7 -13.70 -11.18 2.65
N SER A 8 -12.85 -12.13 2.31
CA SER A 8 -11.40 -12.01 2.26
C SER A 8 -10.92 -11.74 0.83
N VAL A 9 -9.67 -11.26 0.69
CA VAL A 9 -9.01 -11.12 -0.61
C VAL A 9 -8.89 -12.46 -1.35
N THR A 10 -8.79 -13.57 -0.61
CA THR A 10 -8.70 -14.93 -1.15
C THR A 10 -9.98 -15.42 -1.81
N ASP A 11 -11.11 -14.74 -1.53
CA ASP A 11 -12.43 -15.11 -2.05
C ASP A 11 -12.77 -14.37 -3.36
N LEU A 12 -11.89 -13.47 -3.82
CA LEU A 12 -12.14 -12.56 -4.93
C LEU A 12 -11.44 -13.03 -6.22
N ASN A 13 -12.17 -12.99 -7.34
CA ASN A 13 -11.55 -13.03 -8.66
C ASN A 13 -11.14 -11.61 -9.09
N VAL A 14 -9.83 -11.37 -9.14
CA VAL A 14 -9.24 -10.07 -9.48
C VAL A 14 -8.67 -10.01 -10.91
N GLU A 15 -8.74 -11.11 -11.67
CA GLU A 15 -8.20 -11.18 -13.03
C GLU A 15 -8.85 -10.12 -13.94
N ASN A 16 -8.01 -9.37 -14.65
CA ASN A 16 -8.41 -8.26 -15.52
C ASN A 16 -9.23 -7.15 -14.82
N LYS A 17 -9.24 -7.11 -13.49
CA LYS A 17 -9.92 -6.05 -12.71
C LYS A 17 -8.94 -4.95 -12.29
N ARG A 18 -9.47 -3.76 -12.02
CA ARG A 18 -8.72 -2.70 -11.35
C ARG A 18 -8.96 -2.85 -9.85
N VAL A 19 -7.92 -3.13 -9.08
CA VAL A 19 -8.01 -3.39 -7.65
C VAL A 19 -7.52 -2.18 -6.89
N PHE A 20 -8.36 -1.62 -6.03
CA PHE A 20 -7.99 -0.58 -5.09
C PHE A 20 -7.70 -1.22 -3.73
N ILE A 21 -6.52 -0.96 -3.17
CA ILE A 21 -6.10 -1.48 -1.88
C ILE A 21 -5.77 -0.31 -0.97
N ARG A 22 -6.59 -0.13 0.08
CA ARG A 22 -6.28 0.78 1.17
C ARG A 22 -5.26 0.10 2.08
N VAL A 23 -4.03 0.60 2.08
CA VAL A 23 -2.92 0.08 2.89
C VAL A 23 -2.58 1.04 4.03
N ASP A 24 -1.84 0.54 5.02
CA ASP A 24 -1.28 1.37 6.08
C ASP A 24 0.21 1.59 5.82
N PHE A 25 0.55 2.68 5.14
CA PHE A 25 1.93 3.15 4.95
C PHE A 25 2.26 4.34 5.85
N ASN A 26 1.59 4.47 7.00
CA ASN A 26 1.90 5.52 7.96
C ASN A 26 3.17 5.17 8.75
N VAL A 27 4.33 5.33 8.11
CA VAL A 27 5.64 5.00 8.65
C VAL A 27 6.33 6.23 9.27
N PRO A 28 7.17 6.04 10.31
CA PRO A 28 7.98 7.12 10.82
C PRO A 28 9.01 7.58 9.79
N LEU A 29 9.15 8.89 9.64
CA LEU A 29 10.13 9.54 8.79
C LEU A 29 11.09 10.39 9.62
N ASP A 30 12.36 10.37 9.24
CA ASP A 30 13.36 11.37 9.60
C ASP A 30 13.73 12.16 8.33
N GLY A 31 13.20 13.37 8.19
CA GLY A 31 13.20 14.11 6.94
C GLY A 31 12.46 13.34 5.83
N THR A 32 13.21 12.87 4.83
CA THR A 32 12.71 12.04 3.73
C THR A 32 13.05 10.56 3.88
N LYS A 33 13.74 10.16 4.95
CA LYS A 33 14.20 8.79 5.17
C LYS A 33 13.19 8.03 6.04
N ILE A 34 12.79 6.85 5.58
CA ILE A 34 11.99 5.92 6.39
C ILE A 34 12.89 5.29 7.45
N THR A 35 12.53 5.43 8.72
CA THR A 35 13.32 4.86 9.83
C THR A 35 12.87 3.45 10.22
N ASN A 36 11.62 3.09 9.90
CA ASN A 36 11.09 1.74 10.07
C ASN A 36 10.08 1.42 8.95
N ASN A 37 10.37 0.39 8.16
CA ASN A 37 9.57 -0.02 7.00
C ASN A 37 8.62 -1.20 7.29
N GLN A 38 8.45 -1.64 8.53
CA GLN A 38 7.66 -2.82 8.91
C GLN A 38 6.23 -2.77 8.35
N ARG A 39 5.60 -1.60 8.33
CA ARG A 39 4.24 -1.43 7.79
C ARG A 39 4.17 -1.62 6.27
N ILE A 40 5.24 -1.23 5.55
CA ILE A 40 5.34 -1.44 4.10
C ILE A 40 5.51 -2.94 3.84
N VAL A 41 6.43 -3.59 4.56
CA VAL A 41 6.66 -5.05 4.46
C VAL A 41 5.39 -5.84 4.75
N ALA A 42 4.63 -5.45 5.77
CA ALA A 42 3.39 -6.13 6.15
C ALA A 42 2.30 -6.09 5.05
N ALA A 43 2.34 -5.13 4.13
CA ALA A 43 1.39 -5.04 3.03
C ALA A 43 1.78 -5.90 1.81
N LEU A 44 3.05 -6.33 1.72
CA LEU A 44 3.57 -7.06 0.55
C LEU A 44 2.78 -8.34 0.23
N PRO A 45 2.39 -9.19 1.19
CA PRO A 45 1.68 -10.43 0.87
C PRO A 45 0.39 -10.18 0.10
N THR A 46 -0.41 -9.18 0.49
CA THR A 46 -1.65 -8.83 -0.21
C THR A 46 -1.39 -8.27 -1.61
N ILE A 47 -0.37 -7.41 -1.74
CA ILE A 47 -0.01 -6.81 -3.04
C ILE A 47 0.49 -7.88 -4.01
N GLN A 48 1.37 -8.77 -3.53
CA GLN A 48 1.90 -9.89 -4.31
C GLN A 48 0.81 -10.87 -4.71
N TYR A 49 -0.05 -11.28 -3.76
CA TYR A 49 -1.22 -12.12 -4.05
C TYR A 49 -2.07 -11.52 -5.16
N VAL A 50 -2.47 -10.24 -5.02
CA VAL A 50 -3.29 -9.59 -6.05
C VAL A 50 -2.55 -9.53 -7.39
N ALA A 51 -1.23 -9.24 -7.40
CA ALA A 51 -0.43 -9.16 -8.63
C ALA A 51 -0.28 -10.51 -9.36
N GLU A 52 -0.14 -11.62 -8.63
CA GLU A 52 -0.05 -12.98 -9.18
C GLU A 52 -1.33 -13.38 -9.91
N HIS A 53 -2.48 -12.83 -9.51
CA HIS A 53 -3.79 -13.09 -10.10
C HIS A 53 -4.13 -12.16 -11.28
N LYS A 54 -3.11 -11.57 -11.92
CA LYS A 54 -3.18 -10.84 -13.20
C LYS A 54 -4.30 -9.78 -13.25
N PRO A 55 -4.29 -8.81 -12.34
CA PRO A 55 -5.23 -7.71 -12.38
C PRO A 55 -4.87 -6.77 -13.53
N LYS A 56 -5.85 -6.00 -14.01
CA LYS A 56 -5.61 -4.92 -14.98
C LYS A 56 -4.78 -3.79 -14.37
N ALA A 57 -5.00 -3.49 -13.09
CA ALA A 57 -4.23 -2.48 -12.35
C ALA A 57 -4.34 -2.72 -10.83
N ILE A 58 -3.31 -2.31 -10.09
CA ILE A 58 -3.31 -2.23 -8.63
C ILE A 58 -3.12 -0.77 -8.24
N ILE A 59 -4.06 -0.22 -7.49
CA ILE A 59 -4.02 1.16 -6.98
C ILE A 59 -3.90 1.09 -5.47
N LEU A 60 -2.80 1.63 -4.93
CA LEU A 60 -2.55 1.67 -3.49
C LEU A 60 -2.84 3.06 -2.96
N ALA A 61 -3.57 3.14 -1.84
CA ALA A 61 -3.83 4.39 -1.16
C ALA A 61 -3.55 4.26 0.33
N SER A 62 -2.91 5.29 0.89
CA SER A 62 -2.64 5.43 2.32
C SER A 62 -2.73 6.91 2.71
N HIS A 63 -2.60 7.15 4.00
CA HIS A 63 -2.24 8.45 4.56
C HIS A 63 -0.82 8.37 5.14
N LEU A 64 -0.26 9.52 5.47
CA LEU A 64 0.97 9.65 6.23
C LEU A 64 0.82 10.84 7.18
N GLY A 65 1.12 10.65 8.46
CA GLY A 65 1.02 11.72 9.46
C GLY A 65 -0.37 12.38 9.52
N ARG A 66 -0.39 13.69 9.74
CA ARG A 66 -1.61 14.49 9.93
C ARG A 66 -1.56 15.76 9.07
N PRO A 67 -1.94 15.68 7.79
CA PRO A 67 -1.95 16.82 6.88
C PRO A 67 -3.11 17.79 7.12
N ASN A 68 -4.08 17.42 7.98
CA ASN A 68 -5.23 18.25 8.36
C ASN A 68 -6.06 18.79 7.18
N GLY A 69 -6.18 17.99 6.11
CA GLY A 69 -6.98 18.35 4.93
C GLY A 69 -6.29 19.26 3.93
N GLU A 70 -5.05 19.67 4.19
CA GLU A 70 -4.27 20.53 3.29
C GLU A 70 -3.10 19.77 2.65
N ARG A 71 -2.63 20.27 1.51
CA ARG A 71 -1.44 19.71 0.86
C ARG A 71 -0.20 20.13 1.63
N ASN A 72 0.47 19.16 2.25
CA ASN A 72 1.71 19.38 2.97
C ASN A 72 2.79 18.40 2.50
N GLU A 73 3.88 18.94 1.93
CA GLU A 73 4.97 18.14 1.36
C GLU A 73 5.67 17.25 2.39
N LYS A 74 5.70 17.66 3.67
CA LYS A 74 6.24 16.86 4.79
C LYS A 74 5.54 15.51 4.93
N TYR A 75 4.26 15.44 4.57
CA TYR A 75 3.45 14.23 4.66
C TYR A 75 3.25 13.55 3.29
N SER A 76 4.11 13.85 2.32
CA SER A 76 4.11 13.18 1.03
C SER A 76 4.47 11.70 1.17
N LEU A 77 3.79 10.84 0.42
CA LEU A 77 4.12 9.41 0.31
C LEU A 77 5.28 9.12 -0.65
N LYS A 78 5.89 10.14 -1.27
CA LYS A 78 6.99 9.97 -2.23
C LYS A 78 8.15 9.10 -1.69
N PRO A 79 8.59 9.20 -0.42
CA PRO A 79 9.60 8.31 0.13
C PRO A 79 9.20 6.82 0.15
N VAL A 80 7.91 6.55 0.34
CA VAL A 80 7.37 5.18 0.39
C VAL A 80 7.42 4.53 -1.00
N VAL A 81 7.27 5.30 -2.07
CA VAL A 81 7.32 4.77 -3.45
C VAL A 81 8.68 4.14 -3.76
N ALA A 82 9.77 4.79 -3.35
CA ALA A 82 11.13 4.28 -3.56
C ALA A 82 11.36 2.97 -2.77
N GLU A 83 10.98 2.94 -1.50
CA GLU A 83 11.09 1.76 -0.64
C GLU A 83 10.24 0.59 -1.17
N LEU A 84 8.99 0.86 -1.53
CA LEU A 84 8.08 -0.16 -2.06
C LEU A 84 8.57 -0.71 -3.40
N SER A 85 9.11 0.14 -4.28
CA SER A 85 9.67 -0.30 -5.56
C SER A 85 10.86 -1.24 -5.36
N SER A 86 11.74 -0.91 -4.39
CA SER A 86 12.87 -1.75 -4.01
C SER A 86 12.41 -3.11 -3.50
N LEU A 87 11.44 -3.13 -2.55
CA LEU A 87 10.93 -4.36 -1.95
C LEU A 87 10.17 -5.26 -2.93
N LEU A 88 9.44 -4.67 -3.89
CA LEU A 88 8.70 -5.43 -4.91
C LEU A 88 9.57 -5.86 -6.10
N GLY A 89 10.75 -5.27 -6.28
CA GLY A 89 11.55 -5.44 -7.49
C GLY A 89 10.81 -4.99 -8.77
N LYS A 90 9.84 -4.09 -8.63
CA LYS A 90 8.97 -3.59 -9.71
C LYS A 90 8.85 -2.08 -9.60
N GLN A 91 8.72 -1.42 -10.75
CA GLN A 91 8.48 0.02 -10.77
C GLN A 91 7.09 0.33 -10.18
N VAL A 92 7.06 1.22 -9.18
CA VAL A 92 5.84 1.84 -8.67
C VAL A 92 5.82 3.29 -9.14
N THR A 93 4.69 3.71 -9.70
CA THR A 93 4.48 5.04 -10.30
C THR A 93 3.42 5.84 -9.58
#